data_AF-A0AAY4B4V8-F1
#
_entry.id   AF-A0AAY4B4V8-F1
#
_cell.length_a   1.000
_cell.length_b   1.000
_cell.length_c   1.000
_cell.angle_alpha   90.00
_cell.angle_beta   90.00
_cell.angle_gamma   90.00
#
_symmetry.space_group_name_H-M   'P 1'
#
loop_
_entity.id
_entity.type
_entity.pdbx_description
1 polymer ?
#
loop_
_entity_poly.entity_id
_entity_poly.type
_entity_poly.pdbx_seq_one_letter_code
_entity_poly.pdbx_strand_id
1 'polypeptide(L)'
;MQCVKHTSVLIHSLQGLCVILRMVTVFIHDALYCSHAGVFLTEGGDRYALSFEGAKDHCLKLRSELASEEQVRVAYDKGLETCR
;
A
#
# COMPACT_ATOMS: atom_id res chain seq x y z
N MET A 1 8.06 -3.14 4.01
CA MET A 1 8.00 -3.82 2.69
C MET A 1 6.85 -3.26 1.88
N GLN A 2 6.93 -3.39 0.56
CA GLN A 2 5.98 -2.80 -0.38
C GLN A 2 5.09 -3.89 -1.01
N CYS A 3 3.78 -3.74 -0.86
CA CYS A 3 2.78 -4.60 -1.50
C CYS A 3 2.04 -3.81 -2.59
N VAL A 4 1.51 -4.50 -3.59
CA VAL A 4 0.69 -3.92 -4.66
C VAL A 4 -0.71 -4.55 -4.64
N LYS A 5 -1.75 -3.72 -4.76
CA LYS A 5 -3.11 -4.24 -4.94
C LYS A 5 -3.32 -4.64 -6.39
N HIS A 6 -3.83 -5.85 -6.62
CA HIS A 6 -4.39 -6.22 -7.92
C HIS A 6 -5.48 -5.21 -8.27
N THR A 7 -5.33 -4.54 -9.41
CA THR A 7 -6.27 -3.57 -9.93
C THR A 7 -7.64 -4.23 -10.11
N SER A 8 -8.51 -4.13 -9.10
CA SER A 8 -9.93 -4.23 -9.35
C SER A 8 -10.31 -2.96 -10.09
N VAL A 9 -10.50 -3.10 -11.40
CA VAL A 9 -10.95 -2.09 -12.37
C VAL A 9 -12.30 -1.44 -11.98
N LEU A 10 -12.88 -1.77 -10.82
CA LEU A 10 -14.18 -1.28 -10.34
C LEU A 10 -14.13 -0.06 -9.40
N ILE A 11 -12.96 0.53 -9.11
CA ILE A 11 -12.87 1.79 -8.33
C ILE A 11 -12.19 2.92 -9.13
N HIS A 12 -12.32 2.93 -10.45
CA HIS A 12 -11.92 4.09 -11.27
C HIS A 12 -12.87 5.31 -11.14
N SER A 13 -13.86 5.28 -10.24
CA SER A 13 -14.79 6.40 -10.01
C SER A 13 -14.48 7.24 -8.76
N LEU A 14 -13.47 6.89 -7.95
CA LEU A 14 -13.21 7.58 -6.67
C LEU A 14 -11.73 7.94 -6.43
N GLN A 15 -10.90 7.99 -7.47
CA GLN A 15 -9.56 8.61 -7.37
C GLN A 15 -9.63 10.12 -7.07
N GLY A 16 -10.83 10.73 -7.12
CA GLY A 16 -11.11 12.11 -6.68
C GLY A 16 -11.66 12.25 -5.26
N LEU A 17 -11.80 11.17 -4.47
CA LEU A 17 -12.39 11.23 -3.11
C LEU A 17 -11.35 11.24 -1.98
N CYS A 18 -10.09 11.58 -2.28
CA CYS A 18 -9.07 11.80 -1.25
C CYS A 18 -9.30 13.11 -0.46
N VAL A 19 -10.06 14.06 -1.04
CA VAL A 19 -10.17 15.42 -0.49
C VAL A 19 -11.48 15.67 0.30
N ILE A 20 -12.54 14.88 0.08
CA ILE A 20 -13.89 15.25 0.56
C ILE A 20 -14.25 14.67 1.94
N LEU A 21 -13.64 13.57 2.40
CA LEU A 21 -14.01 12.96 3.68
C LEU A 21 -13.05 13.33 4.82
N ARG A 22 -12.91 14.63 5.09
CA ARG A 22 -12.08 15.15 6.20
C ARG A 22 -12.71 15.04 7.60
N MET A 23 -13.84 14.33 7.81
CA MET A 23 -14.59 14.48 9.08
C MET A 23 -15.27 13.27 9.76
N VAL A 24 -15.31 12.03 9.25
CA VAL A 24 -16.22 11.02 9.86
C VAL A 24 -15.58 9.70 10.38
N THR A 25 -14.33 9.36 10.09
CA THR A 25 -13.74 8.11 10.64
C THR A 25 -12.24 8.24 10.92
N VAL A 26 -11.84 9.16 11.78
CA VAL A 26 -10.51 9.13 12.42
C VAL A 26 -10.51 7.97 13.39
N PHE A 27 -9.65 6.96 13.18
CA PHE A 27 -8.89 6.19 14.19
C PHE A 27 -8.14 4.96 13.61
N ILE A 28 -8.35 4.53 12.35
CA ILE A 28 -7.54 3.44 11.73
C ILE A 28 -7.14 3.75 10.27
N HIS A 29 -6.58 4.94 9.98
CA HIS A 29 -6.34 5.37 8.58
C HIS A 29 -4.92 5.86 8.25
N ASP A 30 -3.95 5.72 9.15
CA ASP A 30 -2.59 6.22 8.88
C ASP A 30 -1.66 5.20 8.18
N ALA A 31 -2.03 3.92 8.11
CA ALA A 31 -1.16 2.88 7.53
C ALA A 31 -1.58 2.38 6.13
N LEU A 32 -2.76 2.75 5.62
CA LEU A 32 -3.31 2.18 4.37
C LEU A 32 -3.63 3.21 3.26
N TYR A 33 -3.44 4.50 3.53
CA TYR A 33 -4.16 5.53 2.78
C TYR A 33 -3.42 6.17 1.61
N CYS A 34 -2.11 5.97 1.47
CA CYS A 34 -1.36 6.45 0.31
C CYS A 34 -0.77 5.26 -0.45
N SER A 35 -1.34 4.95 -1.62
CA SER A 35 -0.70 4.07 -2.59
C SER A 35 -0.23 4.90 -3.79
N HIS A 36 0.99 4.65 -4.21
CA HIS A 36 1.58 5.28 -5.39
C HIS A 36 1.65 4.22 -6.48
N ALA A 37 0.97 4.45 -7.61
CA ALA A 37 0.79 3.42 -8.64
C ALA A 37 0.25 2.07 -8.12
N GLY A 38 -0.56 2.08 -7.05
CA GLY A 38 -1.10 0.86 -6.42
C GLY A 38 -0.16 0.18 -5.43
N VAL A 39 1.10 0.64 -5.31
CA VAL A 39 2.07 0.18 -4.32
C VAL A 39 1.92 0.94 -3.01
N PHE A 40 1.94 0.23 -1.89
CA PHE A 40 1.85 0.81 -0.55
C PHE A 40 2.82 0.12 0.40
N LEU A 41 3.30 0.86 1.40
CA LEU A 41 4.13 0.34 2.47
C LEU A 41 3.25 -0.37 3.51
N THR A 42 3.69 -1.54 3.98
CA THR A 42 3.10 -2.21 5.13
C THR A 42 4.18 -2.85 6.00
N GLU A 43 3.82 -3.16 7.23
CA GLU A 43 4.69 -3.58 8.33
C GLU A 43 4.10 -4.78 9.08
N GLY A 44 4.98 -5.60 9.66
CA GLY A 44 4.58 -6.62 10.62
C GLY A 44 4.35 -6.04 12.02
N GLY A 45 4.24 -6.90 13.02
CA GLY A 45 4.05 -6.47 14.42
C GLY A 45 5.18 -5.60 14.96
N ASP A 46 6.42 -5.88 14.56
CA ASP A 46 7.63 -5.12 14.94
C ASP A 46 8.43 -4.67 13.71
N ARG A 47 9.41 -3.77 13.92
CA ARG A 47 10.38 -3.37 12.89
C ARG A 47 11.19 -4.60 12.45
N TYR A 48 11.34 -4.77 11.13
CA TYR A 48 12.06 -5.90 10.52
C TYR A 48 11.52 -7.30 10.87
N ALA A 49 10.27 -7.41 11.33
CA ALA A 49 9.69 -8.68 11.79
C ALA A 49 9.37 -9.70 10.69
N LEU A 50 9.40 -9.30 9.41
CA LEU A 50 8.97 -10.14 8.30
C LEU A 50 10.15 -10.63 7.48
N SER A 51 10.27 -11.96 7.37
CA SER A 51 11.12 -12.61 6.37
C SER A 51 10.55 -12.41 4.96
N PHE A 52 11.29 -12.78 3.92
CA PHE A 52 10.79 -12.68 2.54
C PHE A 52 9.51 -13.51 2.32
N GLU A 53 9.45 -14.73 2.84
CA GLU A 53 8.24 -15.56 2.79
C GLU A 53 7.12 -14.98 3.66
N GLY A 54 7.45 -14.51 4.87
CA GLY A 54 6.49 -13.82 5.74
C GLY A 54 5.92 -12.56 5.10
N ALA A 55 6.70 -11.83 4.30
CA ALA A 55 6.25 -10.65 3.57
C ALA A 55 5.27 -11.02 2.44
N LYS A 56 5.49 -12.14 1.72
CA LYS A 56 4.53 -12.64 0.73
C LYS A 56 3.20 -12.97 1.38
N ASP A 57 3.22 -13.76 2.45
CA ASP A 57 2.01 -14.13 3.18
C ASP A 57 1.29 -12.92 3.79
N HIS A 58 2.07 -11.95 4.27
CA HIS A 58 1.53 -10.69 4.80
C HIS A 58 0.79 -9.89 3.72
N CYS A 59 1.38 -9.72 2.52
CA CYS A 59 0.69 -9.07 1.42
C CYS A 59 -0.59 -9.85 1.02
N LEU A 60 -0.54 -11.19 0.97
CA LEU A 60 -1.69 -12.04 0.63
C LEU A 60 -2.85 -11.86 1.63
N LYS A 61 -2.56 -11.80 2.94
CA LYS A 61 -3.57 -11.51 3.98
C LYS A 61 -4.27 -10.16 3.76
N LEU A 62 -3.56 -9.19 3.19
CA LEU A 62 -4.08 -7.87 2.83
C LEU A 62 -4.79 -7.83 1.46
N ARG A 63 -5.01 -8.99 0.82
CA ARG A 63 -5.56 -9.12 -0.54
C ARG A 63 -4.71 -8.35 -1.57
N SER A 64 -3.41 -8.42 -1.38
CA SER A 64 -2.38 -7.81 -2.22
C SER A 64 -1.29 -8.82 -2.52
N GLU A 65 -0.35 -8.45 -3.37
CA GLU A 65 0.84 -9.25 -3.65
C GLU A 65 2.10 -8.45 -3.34
N LEU A 66 3.23 -9.13 -3.20
CA LEU A 66 4.51 -8.46 -3.03
C LEU A 66 4.84 -7.70 -4.32
N ALA A 67 5.16 -6.41 -4.21
CA ALA A 67 5.45 -5.59 -5.39
C ALA A 67 6.70 -6.10 -6.11
N SER A 68 6.66 -6.13 -7.44
CA SER A 68 7.85 -6.35 -8.27
C SER A 68 8.75 -5.13 -8.25
N GLU A 69 10.03 -5.31 -8.59
CA GLU A 69 10.98 -4.20 -8.67
C GLU A 69 10.50 -3.09 -9.62
N GLU A 70 9.92 -3.46 -10.76
CA GLU A 70 9.38 -2.51 -11.72
C GLU A 70 8.21 -1.69 -11.13
N GLN A 71 7.30 -2.34 -10.40
CA GLN A 71 6.19 -1.65 -9.75
C GLN A 71 6.69 -0.67 -8.68
N VAL A 72 7.75 -1.05 -7.94
CA VAL A 72 8.40 -0.19 -6.95
C VAL A 72 9.03 1.03 -7.61
N ARG A 73 9.73 0.85 -8.75
CA ARG A 73 10.32 1.98 -9.51
C ARG A 73 9.25 2.97 -9.97
N VAL A 74 8.16 2.47 -10.57
CA VAL A 74 7.03 3.33 -10.98
C VAL A 74 6.41 4.06 -9.79
N ALA A 75 6.32 3.40 -8.63
CA ALA A 75 5.80 4.04 -7.42
C ALA A 75 6.75 5.12 -6.88
N TYR A 76 8.05 4.88 -6.91
CA TYR A 76 9.10 5.83 -6.54
C TYR A 76 9.06 7.09 -7.41
N ASP A 77 8.96 6.93 -8.73
CA ASP A 77 8.83 8.06 -9.67
C ASP A 77 7.55 8.88 -9.44
N LYS A 78 6.54 8.30 -8.78
CA LYS A 78 5.31 8.97 -8.34
C LYS A 78 5.38 9.48 -6.89
N GLY A 79 6.54 9.46 -6.25
CA GLY A 79 6.78 10.01 -4.92
C GLY A 79 6.66 9.02 -3.76
N LEU A 80 6.69 7.70 -4.00
CA LEU A 80 6.76 6.71 -2.93
C LEU A 80 8.19 6.58 -2.40
N GLU A 81 8.53 7.44 -1.43
CA GLU A 81 9.79 7.37 -0.69
C GLU A 81 9.52 6.95 0.75
N THR A 82 10.25 5.94 1.24
CA THR A 82 10.12 5.46 2.62
C THR A 82 11.51 5.22 3.22
N CYS A 83 11.71 5.63 4.47
CA CYS A 83 12.95 5.40 5.22
C CYS A 83 12.76 4.22 6.19
N ARG A 84 12.70 3.00 5.65
CA ARG A 84 12.34 1.78 6.40
C ARG A 84 13.24 0.62 6.06
#